data_AF-A0A2D7VK38-F1
#
_entry.id   AF-A0A2D7VK38-F1
#
_cell.length_a   1.000
_cell.length_b   1.000
_cell.length_c   1.000
_cell.angle_alpha   90.00
_cell.angle_beta   90.00
_cell.angle_gamma   90.00
#
_symmetry.space_group_name_H-M   'P 1'
#
loop_
_entity.id
_entity.type
_entity.pdbx_description
1 polymer ?
#
loop_
_entity_poly.entity_id
_entity_poly.type
_entity_poly.pdbx_seq_one_letter_code
_entity_poly.pdbx_strand_id
1 'polypeptide(L)'
;MGEDSALPNRTGPGGRAFSSWFDRIALVSLAAAGVYFAPGAASAMEPWLGGWSLAATGCGLAVVVPMVATTLGKMYVRARA
;
A
#
# COMPACT_ATOMS: atom_id res chain seq x y z
N MET A 1 -13.33 -30.95 -11.46
CA MET A 1 -14.47 -30.05 -11.73
C MET A 1 -15.18 -29.88 -10.40
N GLY A 2 -14.85 -28.82 -9.66
CA GLY A 2 -15.48 -28.48 -8.39
C GLY A 2 -16.12 -27.12 -8.59
N GLU A 3 -17.44 -27.10 -8.65
CA GLU A 3 -18.24 -25.93 -8.96
C GLU A 3 -18.15 -24.93 -7.80
N ASP A 4 -17.66 -23.74 -8.11
CA ASP A 4 -17.79 -22.54 -7.28
C ASP A 4 -19.29 -22.28 -7.03
N SER A 5 -19.82 -22.86 -5.96
CA SER A 5 -21.15 -22.52 -5.43
C SER A 5 -21.08 -21.13 -4.80
N ALA A 6 -21.06 -20.11 -5.65
CA ALA A 6 -21.43 -18.76 -5.29
C ALA A 6 -22.93 -18.74 -4.99
N LEU A 7 -23.27 -18.45 -3.73
CA LEU A 7 -24.64 -18.28 -3.27
C LEU A 7 -25.39 -17.30 -4.19
N PRO A 8 -26.60 -17.66 -4.67
CA PRO A 8 -27.39 -16.78 -5.52
C PRO A 8 -27.70 -15.50 -4.75
N ASN A 9 -27.49 -14.35 -5.40
CA ASN A 9 -27.64 -13.00 -4.83
C ASN A 9 -26.50 -12.51 -3.91
N ARG A 10 -25.32 -13.14 -3.95
CA ARG A 10 -24.10 -12.45 -3.56
C ARG A 10 -23.54 -11.80 -4.82
N THR A 11 -23.56 -10.47 -4.90
CA THR A 11 -22.53 -9.72 -5.63
C THR A 11 -21.21 -9.98 -4.90
N GLY A 12 -20.67 -11.18 -5.03
CA GLY A 12 -19.28 -11.46 -4.70
C GLY A 12 -18.44 -10.43 -5.44
N PRO A 13 -17.34 -9.93 -4.86
CA PRO A 13 -16.47 -8.97 -5.53
C PRO A 13 -16.12 -9.55 -6.90
N GLY A 14 -16.80 -9.05 -7.93
CA GLY A 14 -16.89 -9.73 -9.20
C GLY A 14 -15.52 -9.73 -9.81
N GLY A 15 -14.92 -10.92 -9.94
CA GLY A 15 -14.11 -11.43 -11.06
C GLY A 15 -12.95 -10.59 -11.63
N ARG A 16 -12.76 -9.35 -11.21
CA ARG A 16 -11.54 -8.60 -11.43
C ARG A 16 -10.64 -9.02 -10.31
N ALA A 17 -9.92 -10.11 -10.58
CA ALA A 17 -8.70 -10.45 -9.88
C ALA A 17 -8.03 -9.14 -9.49
N PHE A 18 -8.10 -8.79 -8.20
CA PHE A 18 -7.16 -7.86 -7.60
C PHE A 18 -5.82 -8.37 -8.12
N SER A 19 -5.19 -7.64 -9.04
CA SER A 19 -3.95 -8.14 -9.61
C SER A 19 -2.92 -8.00 -8.50
N SER A 20 -2.86 -9.05 -7.66
CA SER A 20 -2.02 -9.10 -6.47
C SER A 20 -0.57 -8.82 -6.85
N TRP A 21 -0.20 -9.08 -8.11
CA TRP A 21 1.09 -8.75 -8.66
C TRP A 21 1.36 -7.23 -8.77
N PHE A 22 0.43 -6.44 -9.33
CA PHE A 22 0.60 -4.99 -9.42
C PHE A 22 0.59 -4.32 -8.05
N ASP A 23 -0.28 -4.78 -7.15
CA ASP A 23 -0.33 -4.29 -5.77
C ASP A 23 0.98 -4.60 -5.02
N ARG A 24 1.55 -5.80 -5.20
CA ARG A 24 2.87 -6.17 -4.65
C ARG A 24 4.00 -5.33 -5.22
N ILE A 25 4.02 -5.07 -6.53
CA ILE A 25 5.06 -4.20 -7.15
C ILE A 25 4.93 -2.77 -6.62
N ALA A 26 3.71 -2.25 -6.50
CA ALA A 26 3.47 -0.93 -5.93
C ALA A 26 3.93 -0.87 -4.45
N LEU A 27 3.61 -1.89 -3.65
CA LEU A 27 4.07 -2.00 -2.26
C LEU A 27 5.60 -2.04 -2.17
N VAL A 28 6.28 -2.87 -2.97
CA VAL A 28 7.74 -3.02 -2.93
C VAL A 28 8.43 -1.74 -3.39
N SER A 29 7.98 -1.15 -4.49
CA SER A 29 8.56 0.10 -5.01
C SER A 29 8.37 1.27 -4.03
N LEU A 30 7.19 1.37 -3.41
CA LEU A 30 6.89 2.41 -2.45
C LEU A 30 7.62 2.20 -1.11
N ALA A 31 7.78 0.95 -0.67
CA ALA A 31 8.61 0.63 0.49
C ALA A 31 10.07 0.99 0.24
N ALA A 32 10.61 0.64 -0.93
CA ALA A 32 11.98 0.99 -1.30
C ALA A 32 12.20 2.51 -1.37
N ALA A 33 11.28 3.25 -1.99
CA ALA A 33 11.29 4.71 -1.99
C ALA A 33 11.21 5.27 -0.56
N GLY A 34 10.35 4.69 0.26
CA GLY A 34 10.20 5.05 1.66
C GLY A 34 11.48 4.89 2.48
N VAL A 35 12.19 3.76 2.32
CA VAL A 35 13.48 3.53 2.97
C VAL A 35 14.54 4.52 2.48
N TYR A 36 14.53 4.86 1.18
CA TYR A 36 15.45 5.84 0.62
C TYR A 36 15.22 7.25 1.18
N PHE A 37 13.95 7.66 1.34
CA PHE A 37 13.58 8.98 1.88
C PHE A 37 13.55 9.04 3.42
N ALA A 38 13.51 7.90 4.11
CA ALA A 38 13.43 7.82 5.57
C ALA A 38 14.47 8.67 6.31
N PRO A 39 15.78 8.64 5.99
CA PRO A 39 16.76 9.47 6.70
C PRO A 39 16.50 10.97 6.50
N GLY A 40 16.10 11.40 5.30
CA GLY A 40 15.78 12.81 5.04
C GLY A 40 14.53 13.29 5.78
N ALA A 41 13.50 12.45 5.85
CA ALA A 41 12.30 12.72 6.63
C ALA A 41 12.58 12.75 8.14
N ALA A 42 13.42 11.83 8.64
CA ALA A 42 13.84 11.81 10.04
C ALA A 42 14.66 13.06 10.39
N SER A 43 15.59 13.52 9.55
CA SER A 43 16.32 14.77 9.80
C SER A 43 15.40 16.00 9.82
N ALA A 44 14.33 16.01 9.02
CA ALA A 44 13.35 17.10 9.02
C ALA A 44 12.46 17.11 10.29
N MET A 45 12.23 15.94 10.89
CA MET A 45 11.46 15.79 12.14
C MET A 45 12.33 15.85 13.41
N GLU A 46 13.65 15.76 13.30
CA GLU A 46 14.63 15.88 14.39
C GLU A 46 14.39 17.12 15.29
N PRO A 47 14.05 18.32 14.77
CA PRO A 47 13.82 19.50 15.60
C PRO A 47 12.59 19.36 16.53
N TRP A 48 11.64 18.51 16.17
CA TRP A 48 10.37 18.34 16.89
C TRP A 48 10.35 17.09 17.76
N LEU A 49 10.99 16.00 17.30
CA LEU A 49 10.95 14.69 17.96
C LEU A 49 12.29 14.24 18.56
N GLY A 50 13.39 14.96 18.27
CA GLY A 50 14.73 14.58 18.69
C GLY A 50 15.05 13.12 18.32
N GLY A 51 15.68 12.37 19.24
CA GLY A 51 16.09 10.98 19.00
C GLY A 51 14.96 9.98 18.67
N TRP A 52 13.69 10.35 18.82
CA TRP A 52 12.55 9.52 18.40
C TRP A 52 12.17 9.70 16.93
N SER A 53 12.82 10.62 16.22
CA SER A 53 12.47 10.99 14.85
C SER A 53 12.52 9.82 13.87
N LEU A 54 13.53 8.95 13.99
CA LEU A 54 13.66 7.74 13.16
C LEU A 54 12.53 6.73 13.41
N ALA A 55 12.16 6.51 14.68
CA ALA A 55 11.09 5.59 15.05
C ALA A 55 9.72 6.11 14.58
N ALA A 56 9.46 7.42 14.73
CA ALA A 56 8.25 8.05 14.26
C ALA A 56 8.13 8.03 12.73
N THR A 57 9.23 8.31 12.03
CA THR A 57 9.30 8.25 10.55
C THR A 57 9.05 6.82 10.06
N GLY A 58 9.65 5.82 10.71
CA GLY A 58 9.43 4.41 10.39
C GLY A 58 7.99 3.95 10.62
N CYS A 59 7.36 4.37 11.72
CA CYS A 59 5.96 4.08 12.02
C CYS A 59 5.02 4.73 11.00
N GLY A 60 5.27 6.00 10.64
CA GLY A 60 4.51 6.70 9.60
C GLY A 60 4.61 6.00 8.24
N LEU A 61 5.81 5.59 7.84
CA LEU A 61 6.03 4.83 6.61
C LEU A 61 5.30 3.49 6.61
N ALA A 62 5.31 2.75 7.72
CA ALA A 62 4.63 1.47 7.85
C ALA A 62 3.10 1.57 7.62
N VAL A 63 2.49 2.72 7.93
CA VAL A 63 1.05 2.97 7.72
C VAL A 63 0.80 3.56 6.33
N VAL A 64 1.57 4.57 5.93
CA VAL A 64 1.37 5.31 4.68
C VAL A 64 1.64 4.44 3.46
N VAL A 65 2.67 3.59 3.49
CA VAL A 65 3.05 2.73 2.36
C VAL A 65 1.90 1.80 1.92
N PRO A 66 1.32 0.96 2.78
CA PRO A 66 0.21 0.10 2.36
C PRO A 66 -1.04 0.89 1.98
N MET A 67 -1.28 2.05 2.62
CA MET A 67 -2.43 2.87 2.28
C MET A 67 -2.30 3.48 0.88
N VAL A 68 -1.14 4.01 0.52
CA VAL A 68 -0.87 4.57 -0.81
C VAL A 68 -0.87 3.46 -1.87
N ALA A 69 -0.26 2.30 -1.58
CA ALA A 69 -0.25 1.17 -2.51
C ALA A 69 -1.65 0.67 -2.86
N THR A 70 -2.52 0.48 -1.85
CA THR A 70 -3.91 0.06 -2.08
C THR A 70 -4.72 1.12 -2.84
N THR A 71 -4.42 2.40 -2.64
CA THR A 71 -5.08 3.50 -3.35
C THR A 71 -4.67 3.53 -4.83
N LEU A 72 -3.37 3.36 -5.11
CA LEU A 72 -2.84 3.22 -6.47
C LEU A 72 -3.44 2.00 -7.20
N GLY A 73 -3.54 0.86 -6.52
CA GLY A 73 -4.18 -0.35 -7.06
C GLY A 73 -5.63 -0.10 -7.48
N LYS A 74 -6.41 0.61 -6.65
CA LYS A 74 -7.79 1.01 -6.99
C LYS A 74 -7.88 1.98 -8.15
N MET A 75 -6.98 2.97 -8.22
CA MET A 75 -6.95 3.94 -9.32
C MET A 75 -6.57 3.29 -10.65
N TYR A 76 -5.59 2.39 -10.65
CA TYR A 76 -5.18 1.64 -11.85
C TYR A 76 -6.34 0.83 -12.44
N VAL A 77 -7.11 0.14 -11.58
CA VAL A 77 -8.28 -0.64 -12.02
C VAL A 77 -9.37 0.26 -12.60
N ARG A 78 -9.57 1.46 -12.04
CA ARG A 78 -10.54 2.44 -12.58
C ARG A 78 -10.10 3.03 -13.91
N ALA A 79 -8.81 3.29 -14.10
CA ALA A 79 -8.28 3.80 -15.35
C ALA A 79 -8.27 2.76 -16.49
N ARG A 80 -8.33 1.46 -16.14
CA ARG A 80 -8.31 0.34 -17.09
C ARG A 80 -9.71 -0.26 -17.36
N ALA A 81 -10.75 0.22 -16.68
CA ALA A 81 -12.14 -0.22 -16.82
C ALA A 81 -12.89 0.74 -17.75
#